data_AF-A0A535B157-F1
#
_entry.id   AF-A0A535B157-F1
#
_cell.length_a   1.000
_cell.length_b   1.000
_cell.length_c   1.000
_cell.angle_alpha   90.00
_cell.angle_beta   90.00
_cell.angle_gamma   90.00
#
_symmetry.space_group_name_H-M   'P 1'
#
loop_
_entity.id
_entity.type
_entity.pdbx_description
1 polymer ?
#
loop_
_entity_poly.entity_id
_entity_poly.type
_entity_poly.pdbx_seq_one_letter_code
_entity_poly.pdbx_strand_id
1 'polypeptide(L)'
;MARAQVRGLAVLGIAAAKAEPHAERHDPTQLNRQGWDVGDQYRSAIFFHDAEQETLATASRDRRQAGSSKEIVTQVVAAVPFYDAEDYHQRYFEKHGGAVCATTLR
;
A
#
# COMPACT_ATOMS: atom_id res chain seq x y z
N MET A 1 29.31 4.29 -2.54
CA MET A 1 28.20 5.26 -2.36
C MET A 1 27.05 4.86 -3.29
N ALA A 2 26.27 3.85 -2.93
CA ALA A 2 25.09 3.44 -3.71
C ALA A 2 23.86 3.66 -2.82
N ARG A 3 23.02 4.62 -3.20
CA ARG A 3 21.78 4.94 -2.51
C ARG A 3 20.77 3.82 -2.79
N ALA A 4 20.60 2.93 -1.81
CA ALA A 4 19.51 1.97 -1.80
C ALA A 4 18.22 2.68 -1.31
N GLN A 5 17.52 3.33 -2.23
CA GLN A 5 16.10 3.66 -2.13
C GLN A 5 15.47 2.80 -3.24
N VAL A 6 14.58 1.85 -2.99
CA VAL A 6 13.28 1.99 -2.34
C VAL A 6 12.99 0.69 -1.60
N ARG A 7 13.09 0.71 -0.27
CA ARG A 7 12.28 -0.18 0.54
C ARG A 7 10.92 0.47 0.53
N GLY A 8 9.93 -0.18 -0.04
CA GLY A 8 8.56 0.26 -0.02
C GLY A 8 7.78 -1.00 0.11
N LEU A 9 6.91 -1.08 1.11
CA LEU A 9 5.92 -2.13 1.17
C LEU A 9 4.97 -1.88 -0.01
N ALA A 10 5.36 -2.34 -1.20
CA ALA A 10 4.50 -2.30 -2.37
C ALA A 10 3.43 -3.34 -2.12
N VAL A 11 2.28 -2.88 -1.62
CA VAL A 11 1.06 -3.68 -1.70
C VAL A 11 0.73 -3.74 -3.19
N LEU A 12 1.21 -4.80 -3.83
CA LEU A 12 0.93 -5.18 -5.20
C LEU A 12 -0.59 -5.24 -5.36
N GLY A 13 -1.16 -4.24 -6.02
CA GLY A 13 -2.56 -4.16 -6.36
C GLY A 13 -2.69 -4.02 -7.86
N ILE A 14 -2.41 -5.08 -8.60
CA ILE A 14 -2.74 -5.19 -10.03
C ILE A 14 -4.26 -5.02 -10.13
N ALA A 15 -4.70 -3.91 -10.71
CA ALA A 15 -6.10 -3.56 -10.80
C ALA A 15 -6.81 -4.38 -11.88
N ALA A 16 -7.69 -5.30 -11.45
CA ALA A 16 -8.95 -5.65 -12.11
C ALA A 16 -9.71 -6.66 -11.24
N ALA A 17 -10.96 -6.37 -10.92
CA ALA A 17 -11.97 -7.29 -10.35
C ALA A 17 -12.02 -7.63 -8.84
N LYS A 18 -11.12 -7.15 -7.96
CA LYS A 18 -11.29 -7.33 -6.49
C LYS A 18 -10.88 -6.13 -5.63
N ALA A 19 -11.46 -4.96 -5.88
CA ALA A 19 -11.32 -3.80 -5.00
C ALA A 19 -12.15 -3.95 -3.70
N GLU A 20 -11.88 -5.01 -2.92
CA GLU A 20 -12.30 -5.22 -1.53
C GLU A 20 -11.04 -5.05 -0.64
N PRO A 21 -11.12 -4.44 0.55
CA PRO A 21 -10.66 -3.05 0.64
C PRO A 21 -9.19 -2.97 1.03
N HIS A 22 -8.38 -2.43 0.13
CA HIS A 22 -7.07 -1.88 0.49
C HIS A 22 -7.16 -1.03 1.77
N ALA A 23 -8.25 -0.25 1.91
CA ALA A 23 -8.55 0.63 3.04
C ALA A 23 -9.00 -0.08 4.35
N GLU A 24 -9.27 -1.38 4.37
CA GLU A 24 -9.65 -2.09 5.60
C GLU A 24 -8.42 -2.54 6.42
N ARG A 25 -7.26 -2.66 5.77
CA ARG A 25 -6.04 -3.19 6.39
C ARG A 25 -5.06 -2.13 6.88
N HIS A 26 -5.33 -0.86 6.60
CA HIS A 26 -4.49 0.27 7.01
C HIS A 26 -5.33 1.55 7.11
N ASP A 27 -4.81 2.57 7.81
CA ASP A 27 -5.43 3.89 7.89
C ASP A 27 -5.00 4.75 6.69
N PRO A 28 -5.89 5.06 5.73
CA PRO A 28 -5.55 5.80 4.51
C PRO A 28 -5.34 7.31 4.75
N THR A 29 -5.47 7.76 6.01
CA THR A 29 -5.30 9.16 6.42
C THR A 29 -3.90 9.43 7.01
N GLN A 30 -3.08 8.38 7.15
CA GLN A 30 -1.71 8.48 7.68
C GLN A 30 -0.70 8.74 6.55
N LEU A 31 -0.09 9.93 6.58
CA LEU A 31 0.96 10.28 5.62
C LEU A 31 2.29 9.61 6.02
N ASN A 32 2.90 8.85 5.11
CA ASN A 32 4.20 8.20 5.28
C ASN A 32 4.31 7.38 6.58
N ARG A 33 3.24 6.66 6.91
CA ARG A 33 3.12 5.94 8.18
C ARG A 33 2.06 4.85 8.09
N GLN A 34 2.31 3.74 8.78
CA GLN A 34 1.33 2.70 9.04
C GLN A 34 1.44 2.27 10.51
N GLY A 35 0.50 2.71 11.36
CA GLY A 35 0.52 2.36 12.77
C GLY A 35 1.75 2.92 13.51
N TRP A 36 2.67 2.07 13.94
CA TRP A 36 3.93 2.48 14.58
C TRP A 36 5.09 2.61 13.59
N ASP A 37 4.93 2.13 12.36
CA ASP A 37 5.95 2.16 11.32
C ASP A 37 5.92 3.52 10.60
N VAL A 38 7.01 4.28 10.70
CA VAL A 38 7.11 5.65 10.17
C VAL A 38 8.21 5.74 9.12
N GLY A 39 7.90 6.38 8.00
CA GLY A 39 8.81 6.59 6.88
C GLY A 39 8.11 6.57 5.53
N ASP A 40 8.73 7.17 4.51
CA ASP A 40 8.22 7.25 3.14
C ASP A 40 8.04 5.86 2.48
N GLN A 41 8.74 4.86 2.99
CA GLN A 41 8.57 3.44 2.66
C GLN A 41 7.20 2.85 3.05
N TYR A 42 6.50 3.49 3.99
CA TYR A 42 5.21 3.05 4.53
C TYR A 42 4.04 3.92 4.02
N ARG A 43 4.26 4.73 2.99
CA ARG A 43 3.19 5.54 2.41
C ARG A 43 2.14 4.67 1.70
N SER A 44 0.88 5.06 1.82
CA SER A 44 -0.20 4.45 1.05
C SER A 44 -0.19 4.91 -0.40
N ALA A 45 -0.14 3.97 -1.33
CA ALA A 45 -0.21 4.23 -2.77
C ALA A 45 -0.94 3.10 -3.50
N ILE A 46 -1.64 3.46 -4.58
CA ILE A 46 -2.23 2.57 -5.57
C ILE A 46 -1.44 2.79 -6.86
N PHE A 47 -0.86 1.72 -7.40
CA PHE A 47 -0.06 1.76 -8.62
C PHE A 47 -0.91 1.28 -9.82
N PHE A 48 -0.87 2.02 -10.93
CA PHE A 48 -1.59 1.67 -12.17
C PHE A 48 -0.64 1.47 -13.35
N HIS A 49 -1.01 0.59 -14.28
CA HIS A 49 -0.26 0.31 -15.51
C HIS A 49 -0.91 0.92 -16.76
N ASP A 50 -2.21 1.24 -16.69
CA ASP A 50 -2.98 1.82 -17.79
C ASP A 50 -4.02 2.83 -17.29
N ALA A 51 -4.64 3.56 -18.23
CA ALA A 51 -5.59 4.63 -17.94
C ALA A 51 -6.93 4.13 -17.36
N GLU A 52 -7.32 2.89 -17.67
CA GLU A 52 -8.53 2.29 -17.11
C GLU A 52 -8.33 2.04 -15.61
N GLN A 53 -7.19 1.47 -15.23
CA GLN A 53 -6.79 1.27 -13.85
C GLN A 53 -6.66 2.58 -13.07
N GLU A 54 -6.07 3.62 -13.68
CA GLU A 54 -5.98 4.96 -13.07
C GLU A 54 -7.36 5.53 -12.74
N THR A 55 -8.29 5.43 -13.70
CA THR A 55 -9.66 5.91 -13.55
C THR A 55 -10.38 5.17 -12.43
N LEU A 56 -10.28 3.85 -12.41
CA LEU A 56 -10.91 3.00 -11.38
C LEU A 56 -10.31 3.24 -9.98
N ALA A 57 -8.99 3.37 -9.89
CA ALA A 57 -8.28 3.66 -8.63
C ALA A 57 -8.67 5.02 -8.06
N THR A 58 -8.68 6.05 -8.90
CA THR A 58 -9.08 7.41 -8.53
C THR A 58 -10.53 7.43 -8.05
N ALA A 59 -11.45 6.84 -8.82
CA ALA A 59 -12.85 6.75 -8.44
C ALA A 59 -13.06 5.97 -7.12
N SER A 60 -12.26 4.93 -6.86
CA SER A 60 -12.31 4.18 -5.60
C SER A 60 -11.86 5.02 -4.41
N ARG A 61 -10.73 5.74 -4.54
CA ARG A 61 -10.22 6.66 -3.51
C ARG A 61 -11.25 7.75 -3.20
N ASP A 62 -11.83 8.35 -4.22
CA ASP A 62 -12.75 9.47 -4.07
C ASP A 62 -14.08 9.02 -3.43
N ARG A 63 -14.59 7.84 -3.79
CA ARG A 63 -15.73 7.21 -3.09
C ARG A 63 -15.43 7.00 -1.60
N ARG A 64 -14.21 6.60 -1.26
CA ARG A 64 -13.80 6.40 0.14
C ARG A 64 -13.69 7.74 0.89
N GLN A 65 -13.17 8.77 0.23
CA GLN A 65 -13.05 10.12 0.79
C GLN A 65 -14.42 10.67 1.19
N ALA A 66 -15.45 10.44 0.38
CA ALA A 66 -16.82 10.88 0.69
C ALA A 66 -17.38 10.30 2.01
N GLY A 67 -16.89 9.11 2.42
CA GLY A 67 -17.24 8.48 3.69
C GLY A 67 -16.23 8.71 4.82
N SER A 68 -15.24 9.60 4.64
CA SER A 68 -14.20 9.87 5.62
C SER A 68 -14.27 11.31 6.12
N SER A 69 -14.18 11.51 7.44
CA SER A 69 -14.09 12.84 8.05
C SER A 69 -12.70 13.47 7.95
N LYS A 70 -11.69 12.65 7.65
CA LYS A 70 -10.30 13.06 7.44
C LYS A 70 -9.93 12.93 5.97
N GLU A 71 -9.00 13.77 5.53
CA GLU A 71 -8.42 13.67 4.20
C GLU A 71 -7.67 12.34 4.03
N ILE A 72 -7.94 11.67 2.92
CA ILE A 72 -7.25 10.47 2.46
C ILE A 72 -6.02 10.92 1.68
N VAL A 73 -4.86 10.52 2.18
CA VAL A 73 -3.54 10.88 1.62
C VAL A 73 -2.98 9.77 0.71
N THR A 74 -3.78 8.74 0.41
CA THR A 74 -3.42 7.65 -0.51
C THR A 74 -3.15 8.19 -1.91
N GLN A 75 -1.96 7.92 -2.42
CA GLN A 75 -1.55 8.35 -3.76
C GLN A 75 -2.07 7.39 -4.84
N VAL A 76 -2.43 7.91 -6.00
CA VAL A 76 -2.69 7.11 -7.21
C VAL A 76 -1.60 7.50 -8.21
N VAL A 77 -0.71 6.56 -8.52
CA VAL A 77 0.53 6.85 -9.27
C VAL A 77 0.83 5.76 -10.30
N ALA A 78 1.50 6.14 -11.38
CA ALA A 78 1.93 5.17 -12.39
C ALA A 78 2.90 4.15 -11.78
N ALA A 79 2.73 2.88 -12.13
CA ALA A 79 3.63 1.82 -11.75
C ALA A 79 5.03 2.07 -12.34
N VAL A 80 6.03 2.02 -11.47
CA VAL A 80 7.45 2.01 -11.85
C VAL A 80 7.96 0.57 -11.82
N PRO A 81 9.16 0.26 -12.36
CA PRO A 81 9.75 -1.05 -12.23
C PRO A 81 9.71 -1.53 -10.77
N PHE A 82 9.11 -2.70 -10.56
CA PHE A 82 9.06 -3.36 -9.27
C PHE A 82 10.25 -4.30 -9.15
N TYR A 83 10.95 -4.22 -8.02
CA TYR A 83 12.07 -5.10 -7.71
C TYR A 83 11.64 -6.02 -6.58
N ASP A 84 11.83 -7.32 -6.77
CA ASP A 84 11.55 -8.29 -5.73
C ASP A 84 12.40 -8.00 -4.49
N ALA A 85 11.75 -8.07 -3.32
CA ALA A 85 12.47 -8.06 -2.05
C ALA A 85 13.30 -9.33 -1.91
N GLU A 86 14.37 -9.25 -1.12
CA GLU A 86 15.26 -10.37 -0.86
C GLU A 86 14.50 -11.61 -0.37
N ASP A 87 14.97 -12.82 -0.69
CA ASP A 87 14.31 -14.08 -0.34
C ASP A 87 13.95 -14.21 1.15
N TYR A 88 14.74 -13.58 2.02
CA TYR A 88 14.44 -13.49 3.45
C TYR A 88 13.05 -12.88 3.74
N HIS A 89 12.65 -11.86 3.00
CA HIS A 89 11.37 -11.15 3.16
C HIS A 89 10.17 -11.89 2.54
N GLN A 90 10.43 -12.80 1.59
CA GLN A 90 9.38 -13.56 0.93
C GLN A 90 8.76 -14.59 1.89
N ARG A 91 7.43 -14.66 1.96
CA ARG A 91 6.69 -15.55 2.88
C ARG A 91 7.13 -15.44 4.35
N TYR A 92 7.48 -14.22 4.78
CA TYR A 92 8.05 -13.95 6.10
C TYR A 92 7.23 -14.55 7.25
N PHE A 93 5.90 -14.38 7.23
CA PHE A 93 5.02 -14.90 8.29
C PHE A 93 5.02 -16.44 8.37
N GLU A 94 5.03 -17.13 7.23
CA GLU A 94 5.11 -18.60 7.18
C GLU A 94 6.45 -19.09 7.74
N LYS A 95 7.54 -18.41 7.38
CA LYS A 95 8.90 -18.75 7.82
C LYS A 95 9.14 -18.50 9.31
N HIS A 96 8.41 -17.58 9.93
CA HIS A 96 8.65 -17.13 11.31
C HIS A 96 7.48 -17.41 12.25
N GLY A 97 6.67 -18.43 11.94
CA GLY A 97 5.70 -18.99 12.88
C GLY A 97 4.54 -18.07 13.25
N GLY A 98 4.09 -17.22 12.33
CA GLY A 98 2.97 -16.31 12.57
C GLY A 98 3.36 -15.08 13.40
N ALA A 99 4.48 -14.43 13.04
CA ALA A 99 4.83 -13.12 13.58
C ALA A 99 3.61 -12.18 13.59
N VAL A 100 3.48 -11.37 14.64
CA VAL A 100 2.32 -10.50 14.84
C VAL A 100 2.18 -9.55 13.65
N CYS A 101 1.03 -9.54 12.99
CA CYS A 101 0.73 -8.58 11.95
C CYS A 101 0.33 -7.25 12.59
N ALA A 102 0.96 -6.14 12.19
CA ALA A 102 0.63 -4.80 12.69
C ALA A 102 -0.85 -4.44 12.44
N THR A 103 -1.48 -5.00 11.40
CA THR A 103 -2.91 -4.84 11.10
C THR A 103 -3.85 -5.50 12.14
N THR A 104 -3.34 -6.36 13.02
CA THR A 104 -4.15 -7.08 14.03
C THR A 104 -4.07 -6.47 15.43
N LEU A 105 -3.22 -5.46 15.65
CA LEU A 105 -3.19 -4.68 16.88
C LEU A 105 -4.31 -3.62 16.83
N ARG A 106 -5.49 -3.98 17.36
CA ARG A 106 -6.61 -3.06 17.59
C ARG A 106 -6.52 -2.40 18.96
#